data_AF-X0W5N9-F1
#
_entry.id   AF-X0W5N9-F1
#
_cell.length_a   1.000
_cell.length_b   1.000
_cell.length_c   1.000
_cell.angle_alpha   90.00
_cell.angle_beta   90.00
_cell.angle_gamma   90.00
#
_symmetry.space_group_name_H-M   'P 1'
#
loop_
_entity.id
_entity.type
_entity.pdbx_description
1 polymer ?
#
loop_
_entity_poly.entity_id
_entity_poly.type
_entity_poly.pdbx_seq_one_letter_code
_entity_poly.pdbx_strand_id
1 'polypeptide(L)'
;MPSQRTWAKLRPLLWPVSLLYWGIAWWRNFFYNTGFFITRRVSVPVVSIGNLSVGGTGKTPAAIFVAQHLINLGHKVGIVSRGYGRRSSGTLLVSDGKGILAAPDAAGDEPYLIASRLTHVPVLVDEDRYRGATVMAGRFKPDVLILDDAFQHRGLTRDCDVVLLDASSPLSDYHILPYGTLREHLGALKRANLVVWTK
;
A
#
# COMPACT_ATOMS: atom_id res chain seq x y z
N MET A 1 -25.31 -5.16 -4.00
CA MET A 1 -24.63 -5.33 -2.69
C MET A 1 -25.65 -5.85 -1.69
N PRO A 2 -25.39 -6.93 -0.94
CA PRO A 2 -26.36 -7.44 0.03
C PRO A 2 -26.61 -6.39 1.12
N SER A 3 -27.85 -6.29 1.62
CA SER A 3 -28.21 -5.32 2.66
C SER A 3 -27.40 -5.57 3.95
N GLN A 4 -27.09 -4.52 4.71
CA GLN A 4 -26.29 -4.63 5.95
C GLN A 4 -26.84 -5.69 6.94
N ARG A 5 -28.16 -5.94 6.92
CA ARG A 5 -28.83 -6.96 7.74
C ARG A 5 -28.49 -8.40 7.34
N THR A 6 -28.25 -8.68 6.06
CA THR A 6 -27.87 -10.02 5.57
C THR A 6 -26.43 -10.35 5.92
N TRP A 7 -25.53 -9.36 5.86
CA TRP A 7 -24.13 -9.49 6.29
C TRP A 7 -24.01 -9.79 7.78
N ALA A 8 -24.80 -9.11 8.62
CA ALA A 8 -24.76 -9.30 10.07
C ALA A 8 -25.10 -10.75 10.50
N LYS A 9 -26.01 -11.42 9.78
CA LYS A 9 -26.40 -12.81 10.07
C LYS A 9 -25.39 -13.85 9.57
N LEU A 10 -24.60 -13.54 8.54
CA LEU A 10 -23.58 -14.43 7.99
C LEU A 10 -22.21 -14.27 8.67
N ARG A 11 -21.96 -13.13 9.35
CA ARG A 11 -20.71 -12.87 10.10
C ARG A 11 -20.26 -14.03 11.00
N PRO A 12 -21.11 -14.65 11.86
CA PRO A 12 -20.64 -15.72 12.74
C PRO A 12 -20.12 -16.95 11.98
N LEU A 13 -20.73 -17.27 10.83
CA LEU A 13 -20.30 -18.39 9.98
C LEU A 13 -18.94 -18.14 9.31
N LEU A 14 -18.56 -16.87 9.14
CA LEU A 14 -17.27 -16.48 8.58
C LEU A 14 -16.13 -16.46 9.60
N TRP A 15 -16.44 -16.62 10.89
CA TRP A 15 -15.44 -16.59 11.96
C TRP A 15 -14.38 -17.70 11.86
N PRO A 16 -14.72 -18.98 11.59
CA PRO A 16 -13.71 -20.02 11.40
C PRO A 16 -12.78 -19.76 10.21
N VAL A 17 -13.32 -19.20 9.12
CA VAL A 17 -12.54 -18.82 7.94
C VAL A 17 -11.60 -17.65 8.27
N SER A 18 -12.05 -16.71 9.09
CA SER A 18 -11.23 -15.60 9.59
C SER A 18 -10.06 -16.08 10.47
N LEU A 19 -10.28 -17.10 11.31
CA LEU A 19 -9.19 -17.73 12.07
C LEU A 19 -8.14 -18.38 11.16
N LEU A 20 -8.57 -19.08 10.10
CA LEU A 20 -7.64 -19.67 9.14
C LEU A 20 -6.83 -18.58 8.42
N TYR A 21 -7.50 -17.53 7.94
CA TYR A 21 -6.84 -16.39 7.31
C TYR A 21 -5.85 -15.70 8.27
N TRP A 22 -6.26 -15.49 9.52
CA TRP A 22 -5.41 -14.96 10.57
C TRP A 22 -4.17 -15.84 10.79
N GLY A 23 -4.34 -17.16 10.87
CA GLY A 23 -3.25 -18.12 11.02
C GLY A 23 -2.23 -18.00 9.88
N ILE A 24 -2.69 -17.94 8.63
CA ILE A 24 -1.82 -17.77 7.45
C ILE A 24 -1.07 -16.43 7.52
N ALA A 25 -1.78 -15.33 7.80
CA ALA A 25 -1.17 -14.01 7.92
C ALA A 25 -0.17 -13.93 9.08
N TRP A 26 -0.48 -14.58 10.20
CA TRP A 26 0.37 -14.68 11.38
C TRP A 26 1.65 -15.45 11.07
N TRP A 27 1.55 -16.65 10.49
CA TRP A 27 2.72 -17.44 10.09
C TRP A 27 3.60 -16.69 9.10
N ARG A 28 3.01 -16.06 8.08
CA ARG A 28 3.75 -15.20 7.14
C ARG A 28 4.54 -14.12 7.89
N ASN A 29 3.91 -13.44 8.83
CA ASN A 29 4.56 -12.40 9.63
C ASN A 29 5.65 -12.94 10.55
N PHE A 30 5.43 -14.12 11.13
CA PHE A 30 6.42 -14.82 11.94
C PHE A 30 7.68 -15.13 11.12
N PHE A 31 7.54 -15.65 9.90
CA PHE A 31 8.67 -15.93 9.00
C PHE A 31 9.42 -14.67 8.56
N TYR A 32 8.74 -13.53 8.36
CA TYR A 32 9.43 -12.26 8.14
C TYR A 32 10.12 -11.73 9.41
N ASN A 33 9.53 -11.90 10.59
CA ASN A 33 10.11 -11.43 11.86
C ASN A 33 11.36 -12.23 12.24
N THR A 34 11.39 -13.52 11.94
CA THR A 34 12.52 -14.42 12.20
C THR A 34 13.63 -14.34 11.14
N GLY A 35 13.42 -13.57 10.06
CA GLY A 35 14.37 -13.45 8.95
C GLY A 35 14.38 -14.65 7.99
N PHE A 36 13.45 -15.61 8.15
CA PHE A 36 13.31 -16.75 7.22
C PHE A 36 12.94 -16.29 5.81
N PHE A 37 12.05 -15.30 5.69
CA PHE A 37 11.76 -14.67 4.41
C PHE A 37 12.70 -13.51 4.11
N ILE A 38 13.25 -13.52 2.90
CA ILE A 38 14.20 -12.51 2.43
C ILE A 38 13.50 -11.16 2.32
N THR A 39 14.06 -10.17 3.00
CA THR A 39 13.70 -8.76 2.84
C THR A 39 14.86 -8.06 2.13
N ARG A 40 14.58 -7.39 1.02
CA ARG A 40 15.58 -6.74 0.18
C ARG A 40 15.56 -5.23 0.38
N ARG A 41 16.71 -4.58 0.23
CA ARG A 41 16.88 -3.13 0.36
C ARG A 41 17.28 -2.52 -0.98
N VAL A 42 16.74 -1.34 -1.27
CA VAL A 42 17.19 -0.48 -2.39
C VAL A 42 18.08 0.65 -1.87
N SER A 43 18.85 1.28 -2.75
CA SER A 43 19.85 2.30 -2.39
C SER A 43 19.27 3.67 -1.98
N VAL A 44 17.95 3.83 -2.05
CA VAL A 44 17.25 5.09 -1.79
C VAL A 44 16.29 4.90 -0.61
N PRO A 45 16.13 5.89 0.29
CA PRO A 45 15.12 5.85 1.36
C PRO A 45 13.72 5.53 0.85
N VAL A 46 12.99 4.66 1.57
CA VAL A 46 11.66 4.18 1.19
C VAL A 46 10.63 4.51 2.26
N VAL A 47 9.60 5.26 1.89
CA VAL A 47 8.42 5.55 2.70
C VAL A 47 7.25 4.72 2.19
N SER A 48 6.64 3.87 3.01
CA SER A 48 5.39 3.21 2.66
C SER A 48 4.20 4.00 3.19
N ILE A 49 3.21 4.20 2.32
CA ILE A 49 1.86 4.58 2.68
C ILE A 49 1.01 3.32 2.55
N GLY A 50 0.34 2.93 3.63
CA GLY A 50 -0.51 1.75 3.61
C GLY A 50 -1.64 1.84 4.61
N ASN A 51 -2.39 0.76 4.69
CA ASN A 51 -3.49 0.63 5.64
C ASN A 51 -3.53 -0.77 6.23
N LEU A 52 -4.32 -0.92 7.28
CA LEU A 52 -4.53 -2.22 7.92
C LEU A 52 -5.86 -2.88 7.51
N SER A 53 -6.83 -2.10 7.03
CA SER A 53 -8.16 -2.58 6.65
C SER A 53 -8.38 -2.61 5.13
N VAL A 54 -9.36 -3.38 4.66
CA VAL A 54 -9.95 -3.19 3.34
C VAL A 54 -10.96 -2.05 3.39
N GLY A 55 -10.96 -1.22 2.35
CA GLY A 55 -11.79 -0.02 2.29
C GLY A 55 -10.98 1.21 1.91
N GLY A 56 -11.68 2.32 1.69
CA GLY A 56 -11.11 3.58 1.27
C GLY A 56 -10.50 4.37 2.42
N THR A 57 -9.34 3.95 2.94
CA THR A 57 -8.65 4.65 4.05
C THR A 57 -7.86 5.90 3.62
N GLY A 58 -8.19 6.51 2.49
CA GLY A 58 -7.50 7.71 2.01
C GLY A 58 -6.01 7.54 1.62
N LYS A 59 -5.57 6.33 1.23
CA LYS A 59 -4.17 6.05 0.85
C LYS A 59 -3.68 6.94 -0.29
N THR A 60 -4.43 7.02 -1.37
CA THR A 60 -4.06 7.81 -2.56
C THR A 60 -3.91 9.30 -2.22
N PRO A 61 -4.88 9.96 -1.53
CA PRO A 61 -4.67 11.31 -1.02
C PRO A 61 -3.44 11.48 -0.11
N ALA A 62 -3.20 10.53 0.80
CA ALA A 62 -2.05 10.60 1.71
C ALA A 62 -0.71 10.46 0.97
N ALA A 63 -0.62 9.56 -0.01
CA ALA A 63 0.56 9.40 -0.84
C ALA A 63 0.86 10.68 -1.64
N ILE A 64 -0.17 11.31 -2.21
CA ILE A 64 -0.04 12.60 -2.91
C ILE A 64 0.43 13.68 -1.94
N PHE A 65 -0.16 13.76 -0.74
CA PHE A 65 0.22 14.75 0.27
C PHE A 65 1.68 14.60 0.70
N VAL A 66 2.12 13.38 1.03
CA VAL A 66 3.51 13.11 1.44
C VAL A 66 4.48 13.42 0.29
N ALA A 67 4.15 13.04 -0.94
CA ALA A 67 4.96 13.38 -2.11
C ALA A 67 5.12 14.90 -2.26
N GLN A 68 4.01 15.64 -2.21
CA GLN A 68 4.04 17.10 -2.35
C GLN A 68 4.82 17.76 -1.22
N HIS A 69 4.67 17.27 0.01
CA HIS A 69 5.42 17.79 1.15
C HIS A 69 6.93 17.61 0.97
N LEU A 70 7.38 16.43 0.54
CA LEU A 70 8.80 16.16 0.29
C LEU A 70 9.35 16.98 -0.89
N ILE A 71 8.54 17.20 -1.94
CA ILE A 71 8.91 18.09 -3.05
C ILE A 71 9.07 19.54 -2.57
N ASN A 72 8.17 20.02 -1.70
CA ASN A 72 8.26 21.36 -1.15
C ASN A 72 9.49 21.55 -0.25
N LEU A 73 10.02 20.47 0.32
CA LEU A 73 11.30 20.45 1.04
C LEU A 73 12.52 20.33 0.10
N GLY A 74 12.30 20.24 -1.22
CA GLY A 74 13.35 20.20 -2.24
C GLY A 74 13.79 18.79 -2.65
N HIS A 75 13.10 17.73 -2.23
CA HIS A 75 13.46 16.36 -2.57
C HIS A 75 12.86 15.90 -3.90
N LYS A 76 13.62 15.11 -4.66
CA LYS A 76 13.12 14.35 -5.81
C LYS A 76 12.42 13.09 -5.33
N VAL A 77 11.14 12.98 -5.64
CA VAL A 77 10.30 11.85 -5.23
C VAL A 77 10.09 10.90 -6.41
N GLY A 78 10.04 9.60 -6.16
CA GLY A 78 9.54 8.60 -7.11
C GLY A 78 8.46 7.74 -6.46
N ILE A 79 7.39 7.42 -7.20
CA ILE A 79 6.26 6.64 -6.65
C ILE A 79 6.21 5.26 -7.30
N VAL A 80 6.10 4.23 -6.46
CA VAL A 80 5.86 2.85 -6.90
C VAL A 80 4.56 2.35 -6.29
N SER A 81 3.61 1.97 -7.13
CA SER A 81 2.35 1.35 -6.70
C SER A 81 2.24 -0.09 -7.20
N ARG A 82 1.26 -0.83 -6.69
CA ARG A 82 0.93 -2.17 -7.18
C ARG A 82 0.28 -2.14 -8.57
N GLY A 83 -0.58 -1.15 -8.81
CA GLY A 83 -1.53 -1.17 -9.93
C GLY A 83 -2.61 -2.23 -9.76
N TYR A 84 -3.36 -2.18 -8.67
CA TYR A 84 -4.45 -3.13 -8.43
C TYR A 84 -5.51 -3.06 -9.54
N GLY A 85 -5.96 -4.22 -10.04
CA GLY A 85 -6.99 -4.30 -11.09
C GLY A 85 -6.53 -3.96 -12.51
N ARG A 86 -5.24 -3.67 -12.71
CA ARG A 86 -4.69 -3.37 -14.03
C ARG A 86 -4.65 -4.61 -14.95
N ARG A 87 -4.68 -4.38 -16.26
CA ARG A 87 -4.56 -5.45 -17.28
C ARG A 87 -3.12 -5.79 -17.65
N SER A 88 -2.18 -4.89 -17.40
CA SER A 88 -0.75 -5.13 -17.64
C SER A 88 -0.12 -5.97 -16.53
N SER A 89 1.06 -6.52 -16.78
CA SER A 89 1.86 -7.24 -15.79
C SER A 89 3.30 -6.78 -15.82
N GLY A 90 4.01 -6.95 -14.71
CA GLY A 90 5.41 -6.54 -14.61
C GLY A 90 5.59 -5.04 -14.47
N THR A 91 6.79 -4.56 -14.75
CA THR A 91 7.12 -3.15 -14.56
C THR A 91 6.51 -2.32 -15.69
N LEU A 92 5.62 -1.38 -15.34
CA LEU A 92 5.06 -0.40 -16.29
C LEU A 92 5.23 1.01 -15.74
N LEU A 93 5.76 1.90 -16.58
CA LEU A 93 5.90 3.32 -16.27
C LEU A 93 4.57 4.04 -16.60
N VAL A 94 3.94 4.63 -15.59
CA VAL A 94 2.69 5.38 -15.73
C VAL A 94 2.97 6.83 -16.11
N SER A 95 3.98 7.43 -15.49
CA SER A 95 4.44 8.78 -15.77
C SER A 95 5.95 8.85 -15.58
N ASP A 96 6.63 9.62 -16.42
CA ASP A 96 8.06 9.93 -16.28
C ASP A 96 8.32 11.26 -15.55
N GLY A 97 7.27 11.90 -15.02
CA GLY A 97 7.34 13.24 -14.43
C GLY A 97 7.34 14.38 -15.46
N LYS A 98 7.08 14.09 -16.74
CA LYS A 98 6.86 15.06 -17.81
C LYS A 98 5.51 14.86 -18.48
N GLY A 99 5.01 13.63 -18.50
CA GLY A 99 3.68 13.31 -18.98
C GLY A 99 3.23 11.91 -18.57
N ILE A 100 1.95 11.64 -18.76
CA ILE A 100 1.36 10.31 -18.56
C ILE A 100 1.66 9.46 -19.80
N LEU A 101 2.17 8.26 -19.58
CA LEU A 101 2.64 7.33 -20.61
C LEU A 101 1.77 6.06 -20.72
N ALA A 102 0.89 5.81 -19.75
CA ALA A 102 0.02 4.64 -19.74
C ALA A 102 -1.44 5.04 -19.48
N ALA A 103 -2.35 4.37 -20.17
CA ALA A 103 -3.79 4.53 -19.95
C ALA A 103 -4.23 3.90 -18.60
N PRO A 104 -5.38 4.32 -18.04
CA PRO A 104 -5.87 3.82 -16.74
C PRO A 104 -6.08 2.30 -16.69
N ASP A 105 -6.49 1.68 -17.79
CA ASP A 105 -6.70 0.23 -17.88
C ASP A 105 -5.39 -0.57 -17.72
N ALA A 106 -4.29 -0.02 -18.21
CA ALA A 106 -2.95 -0.59 -18.11
C ALA A 106 -2.26 -0.23 -16.79
N ALA A 107 -2.47 0.97 -16.25
CA ALA A 107 -1.83 1.45 -15.03
C ALA A 107 -2.58 1.04 -13.75
N GLY A 108 -3.90 0.91 -13.83
CA GLY A 108 -4.83 0.94 -12.70
C GLY A 108 -5.27 2.37 -12.38
N ASP A 109 -6.48 2.50 -11.83
CA ASP A 109 -7.11 3.81 -11.57
C ASP A 109 -6.34 4.63 -10.52
N GLU A 110 -5.89 3.99 -9.43
CA GLU A 110 -5.17 4.68 -8.34
C GLU A 110 -3.80 5.23 -8.82
N PRO A 111 -2.91 4.46 -9.47
CA PRO A 111 -1.65 4.99 -9.98
C PRO A 111 -1.83 6.05 -11.07
N TYR A 112 -2.84 5.88 -11.93
CA TYR A 112 -3.16 6.88 -12.95
C TYR A 112 -3.60 8.20 -12.30
N LEU A 113 -4.42 8.15 -11.25
CA LEU A 113 -4.83 9.33 -10.50
C LEU A 113 -3.63 10.02 -9.83
N ILE A 114 -2.71 9.25 -9.22
CA ILE A 114 -1.49 9.80 -8.63
C ILE A 114 -0.67 10.51 -9.72
N ALA A 115 -0.42 9.86 -10.85
CA ALA A 115 0.33 10.43 -11.96
C ALA A 115 -0.32 11.70 -12.52
N SER A 116 -1.65 11.73 -12.60
CA SER A 116 -2.41 12.90 -13.07
C SER A 116 -2.34 14.09 -12.12
N ARG A 117 -2.16 13.84 -10.81
CA ARG A 117 -2.07 14.88 -9.79
C ARG A 117 -0.64 15.37 -9.59
N LEU A 118 0.34 14.48 -9.73
CA LEU A 118 1.75 14.75 -9.54
C LEU A 118 2.48 14.76 -10.90
N THR A 119 2.20 15.80 -11.69
CA THR A 119 2.71 15.93 -13.08
C THR A 119 4.23 15.95 -13.19
N HIS A 120 4.94 16.23 -12.09
CA HIS A 120 6.40 16.33 -12.03
C HIS A 120 7.07 15.17 -11.30
N VAL A 121 6.33 14.10 -11.02
CA VAL A 121 6.82 12.93 -10.29
C VAL A 121 6.72 11.68 -11.17
N PRO A 122 7.79 10.90 -11.33
CA PRO A 122 7.71 9.61 -12.00
C PRO A 122 6.88 8.63 -11.16
N VAL A 123 5.96 7.93 -11.83
CA VAL A 123 5.05 6.95 -11.23
C VAL A 123 5.18 5.63 -11.97
N LEU A 124 5.43 4.54 -11.24
CA LEU A 124 5.62 3.20 -11.77
C LEU A 124 4.72 2.21 -11.05
N VAL A 125 4.27 1.18 -11.77
CA VAL A 125 3.46 0.08 -11.22
C VAL A 125 4.15 -1.27 -11.40
N ASP A 126 4.18 -2.07 -10.32
CA ASP A 126 4.76 -3.42 -10.33
C ASP A 126 4.18 -4.31 -9.21
N GLU A 127 3.87 -5.58 -9.51
CA GLU A 127 3.47 -6.58 -8.50
C GLU A 127 4.61 -6.91 -7.52
N ASP A 128 5.86 -6.78 -7.95
CA ASP A 128 7.07 -6.89 -7.13
C ASP A 128 7.60 -5.47 -6.84
N ARG A 129 7.40 -4.99 -5.60
CA ARG A 129 7.80 -3.62 -5.24
C ARG A 129 9.31 -3.50 -5.17
N TYR A 130 10.04 -4.58 -4.89
CA TYR A 130 11.50 -4.52 -4.92
C TYR A 130 11.98 -4.30 -6.36
N ARG A 131 11.43 -5.04 -7.33
CA ARG A 131 11.75 -4.82 -8.76
C ARG A 131 11.37 -3.40 -9.18
N GLY A 132 10.14 -2.97 -8.91
CA GLY A 132 9.67 -1.63 -9.25
C GLY A 132 10.51 -0.51 -8.62
N ALA A 133 10.83 -0.64 -7.33
CA ALA A 133 11.69 0.30 -6.61
C ALA A 133 13.12 0.32 -7.17
N THR A 134 13.68 -0.83 -7.54
CA THR A 134 15.02 -0.92 -8.16
C THR A 134 15.04 -0.21 -9.51
N VAL A 135 14.02 -0.43 -10.36
CA VAL A 135 13.89 0.26 -11.65
C VAL A 135 13.73 1.77 -11.45
N MET A 136 12.89 2.20 -10.51
CA MET A 136 12.70 3.62 -10.19
C MET A 136 14.00 4.27 -9.71
N ALA A 137 14.70 3.63 -8.77
CA ALA A 137 15.97 4.11 -8.23
C ALA A 137 17.06 4.22 -9.32
N GLY A 138 17.18 3.22 -10.20
CA GLY A 138 18.17 3.23 -11.27
C GLY A 138 17.89 4.25 -12.37
N ARG A 139 16.62 4.38 -12.78
CA ARG A 139 16.23 5.21 -13.94
C ARG A 139 16.05 6.68 -13.60
N PHE A 140 15.42 6.99 -12.47
CA PHE A 140 15.03 8.36 -12.12
C PHE A 140 15.86 8.95 -10.99
N LYS A 141 16.58 8.10 -10.24
CA LYS A 141 17.45 8.51 -9.12
C LYS A 141 16.75 9.50 -8.17
N PRO A 142 15.54 9.18 -7.65
CA PRO A 142 14.90 10.02 -6.67
C PRO A 142 15.71 10.01 -5.36
N ASP A 143 15.56 11.07 -4.56
CA ASP A 143 16.10 11.15 -3.21
C ASP A 143 15.28 10.31 -2.23
N VAL A 144 14.00 10.06 -2.56
CA VAL A 144 13.07 9.28 -1.74
C VAL A 144 12.03 8.55 -2.60
N LEU A 145 11.74 7.30 -2.23
CA LEU A 145 10.68 6.50 -2.83
C LEU A 145 9.44 6.48 -1.94
N ILE A 146 8.27 6.62 -2.55
CA ILE A 146 6.98 6.40 -1.89
C ILE A 146 6.36 5.13 -2.47
N LEU A 147 6.03 4.19 -1.59
CA LEU A 147 5.28 2.99 -1.93
C LEU A 147 3.82 3.16 -1.55
N ASP A 148 2.93 3.06 -2.53
CA ASP A 148 1.49 3.11 -2.32
C ASP A 148 0.92 1.70 -2.07
N ASP A 149 0.08 1.58 -1.04
CA ASP A 149 -0.50 0.33 -0.49
C ASP A 149 0.52 -0.78 -0.20
N ALA A 150 1.60 -0.45 0.52
CA ALA A 150 2.73 -1.35 0.72
C ALA A 150 2.97 -1.83 2.16
N PHE A 151 2.10 -1.52 3.13
CA PHE A 151 2.32 -1.92 4.53
C PHE A 151 2.43 -3.44 4.73
N GLN A 152 1.66 -4.23 3.96
CA GLN A 152 1.75 -5.70 3.96
C GLN A 152 2.94 -6.22 3.15
N HIS A 153 3.59 -5.40 2.32
CA HIS A 153 4.65 -5.81 1.42
C HIS A 153 6.01 -5.80 2.12
N ARG A 154 6.24 -6.85 2.91
CA ARG A 154 7.44 -6.97 3.76
C ARG A 154 8.71 -7.41 3.02
N GLY A 155 8.62 -7.80 1.75
CA GLY A 155 9.78 -8.23 0.95
C GLY A 155 10.73 -7.10 0.54
N LEU A 156 10.29 -5.85 0.70
CA LEU A 156 11.12 -4.64 0.55
C LEU A 156 11.27 -3.98 1.92
N THR A 157 12.49 -3.56 2.25
CA THR A 157 12.77 -2.76 3.44
C THR A 157 12.18 -1.36 3.25
N ARG A 158 11.53 -0.85 4.31
CA ARG A 158 11.05 0.52 4.39
C ARG A 158 11.77 1.21 5.53
N ASP A 159 12.13 2.47 5.32
CA ASP A 159 12.76 3.30 6.34
C ASP A 159 11.70 4.06 7.15
N CYS A 160 10.50 4.23 6.60
CA CYS A 160 9.33 4.74 7.32
C CYS A 160 8.04 4.07 6.83
N ASP A 161 7.28 3.44 7.71
CA ASP A 161 5.93 2.92 7.46
C ASP A 161 4.88 3.87 8.04
N VAL A 162 4.10 4.53 7.18
CA VAL A 162 2.92 5.34 7.53
C VAL A 162 1.66 4.52 7.30
N VAL A 163 0.88 4.32 8.36
CA VAL A 163 -0.34 3.51 8.31
C VAL A 163 -1.57 4.37 8.56
N LEU A 164 -2.52 4.27 7.64
CA LEU A 164 -3.80 4.96 7.72
C LEU A 164 -4.86 4.07 8.37
N LEU A 165 -5.61 4.65 9.31
CA LEU A 165 -6.78 4.07 9.93
C LEU A 165 -7.98 5.00 9.69
N ASP A 166 -9.10 4.41 9.27
CA ASP A 166 -10.36 5.12 9.02
C ASP A 166 -11.08 5.38 10.36
N ALA A 167 -11.27 6.65 10.72
CA ALA A 167 -11.92 7.05 11.97
C ALA A 167 -13.46 6.93 11.91
N SER A 168 -14.05 6.90 10.72
CA SER A 168 -15.49 6.70 10.53
C SER A 168 -15.92 5.24 10.68
N SER A 169 -14.98 4.30 10.47
CA SER A 169 -15.23 2.87 10.64
C SER A 169 -15.45 2.50 12.12
N PRO A 170 -16.56 1.83 12.47
CA PRO A 170 -16.80 1.44 13.85
C PRO A 170 -15.77 0.42 14.32
N LEU A 171 -15.34 0.54 15.59
CA LEU A 171 -14.36 -0.36 16.20
C LEU A 171 -14.76 -1.85 16.11
N SER A 172 -16.06 -2.14 16.07
CA SER A 172 -16.62 -3.49 15.89
C SER A 172 -16.36 -4.12 14.52
N ASP A 173 -15.83 -3.39 13.55
CA ASP A 173 -15.48 -3.90 12.23
C ASP A 173 -13.98 -4.20 12.10
N TYR A 174 -13.17 -3.82 13.10
CA TYR A 174 -11.73 -4.09 13.17
C TYR A 174 -11.42 -5.53 13.61
N HIS A 175 -11.96 -6.48 12.85
CA HIS A 175 -11.63 -7.90 12.95
C HIS A 175 -11.02 -8.40 11.64
N ILE A 176 -10.32 -9.53 11.71
CA ILE A 176 -9.65 -10.11 10.56
C ILE A 176 -10.64 -10.52 9.47
N LEU A 177 -10.27 -10.29 8.21
CA LEU A 177 -10.98 -10.80 7.04
C LEU A 177 -11.20 -12.31 7.11
N PRO A 178 -12.34 -12.84 6.61
CA PRO A 178 -13.50 -12.11 6.07
C PRO A 178 -14.52 -11.69 7.14
N TYR A 179 -14.25 -11.89 8.44
CA TYR A 179 -15.19 -11.55 9.52
C TYR A 179 -15.32 -10.04 9.77
N GLY A 180 -14.23 -9.31 9.60
CA GLY A 180 -14.20 -7.84 9.60
C GLY A 180 -13.37 -7.29 8.45
N THR A 181 -12.85 -6.08 8.60
CA THR A 181 -12.14 -5.36 7.53
C THR A 181 -10.63 -5.52 7.60
N LEU A 182 -10.04 -6.05 8.67
CA LEU A 182 -8.60 -6.10 8.85
C LEU A 182 -7.91 -7.14 7.94
N ARG A 183 -6.91 -6.68 7.19
CA ARG A 183 -5.97 -7.53 6.43
C ARG A 183 -4.93 -8.20 7.34
N GLU A 184 -4.62 -7.58 8.47
CA GLU A 184 -3.71 -8.08 9.50
C GLU A 184 -4.19 -7.67 10.89
N HIS A 185 -3.76 -8.41 11.92
CA HIS A 185 -4.16 -8.12 13.30
C HIS A 185 -3.65 -6.74 13.73
N LEU A 186 -4.39 -6.03 14.61
CA LEU A 186 -4.02 -4.69 15.10
C LEU A 186 -2.58 -4.61 15.66
N GLY A 187 -2.09 -5.72 16.24
CA GLY A 187 -0.70 -5.83 16.70
C GLY A 187 0.36 -5.61 15.60
N ALA A 188 0.00 -5.70 14.32
CA ALA A 188 0.87 -5.35 13.19
C ALA A 188 1.23 -3.86 13.17
N LEU A 189 0.43 -2.98 13.78
CA LEU A 189 0.72 -1.55 13.91
C LEU A 189 2.01 -1.27 14.69
N LYS A 190 2.53 -2.23 15.46
CA LYS A 190 3.86 -2.13 16.08
C LYS A 190 5.00 -1.93 15.06
N ARG A 191 4.76 -2.23 13.78
CA ARG A 191 5.70 -2.00 12.67
C ARG A 191 5.60 -0.58 12.09
N ALA A 192 4.51 0.13 12.36
CA ALA A 192 4.32 1.48 11.84
C ALA A 192 5.21 2.46 12.59
N ASN A 193 5.80 3.40 11.86
CA ASN A 193 6.49 4.55 12.44
C ASN A 193 5.50 5.68 12.75
N LEU A 194 4.45 5.80 11.92
CA LEU A 194 3.39 6.78 12.09
C LEU A 194 2.03 6.14 11.81
N VAL A 195 1.07 6.41 12.69
CA VAL A 195 -0.34 6.06 12.47
C VAL A 195 -1.13 7.34 12.28
N VAL A 196 -1.86 7.45 11.18
CA VAL A 196 -2.68 8.62 10.86
C VAL A 196 -4.14 8.20 10.84
N TRP A 197 -4.95 8.89 11.63
CA TRP A 197 -6.40 8.78 11.56
C TRP A 197 -6.91 9.61 10.39
N THR A 198 -7.45 8.94 9.39
CA THR A 198 -8.16 9.56 8.28
C THR A 198 -9.65 9.67 8.62
N LYS A 199 -10.41 10.43 7.83
CA LYS A 199 -11.88 10.57 7.98
C LYS A 199 -12.55 9.26 8.31
#